data_AF-A0A957UFD9-F1
#
_entry.id   AF-A0A957UFD9-F1
#
_cell.length_a   1.000
_cell.length_b   1.000
_cell.length_c   1.000
_cell.angle_alpha   90.00
_cell.angle_beta   90.00
_cell.angle_gamma   90.00
#
_symmetry.space_group_name_H-M   'P 1'
#
loop_
_entity.id
_entity.type
_entity.pdbx_description
1 polymer ?
#
loop_
_entity_poly.entity_id
_entity_poly.type
_entity_poly.pdbx_seq_one_letter_code
_entity_poly.pdbx_strand_id
1 'polypeptide(L)'
;PAKIRLIMTARANPPLPLARWRARSELAESRAADLCSDDTETPMILSAMVGSSLAPAAVEAIQLRTEGWVTGLRLAALSLERGDPAWLMANFDKAGSSNIRDYLLDEVLQRQPAAAQRFLLNTSILDRFCAPLCAAL
;
A
#
# COMPACT_ATOMS: atom_id res chain seq x y z
N PRO A 1 30.71 -18.92 17.76
CA PRO A 1 29.27 -18.59 17.94
C PRO A 1 28.42 -19.31 16.90
N ALA A 2 27.29 -19.90 17.32
CA ALA A 2 26.34 -20.57 16.42
C ALA A 2 25.85 -19.60 15.33
N LYS A 3 25.55 -20.12 14.14
CA LYS A 3 25.11 -19.36 12.94
C LYS A 3 24.03 -18.34 13.32
N ILE A 4 24.36 -17.04 13.28
CA ILE A 4 23.40 -15.95 13.52
C ILE A 4 22.55 -15.79 12.26
N ARG A 5 21.23 -15.77 12.42
CA ARG A 5 20.27 -15.40 11.37
C ARG A 5 19.64 -14.06 11.76
N LEU A 6 19.80 -13.06 10.90
CA LEU A 6 19.24 -11.72 11.10
C LEU A 6 17.99 -11.57 10.23
N ILE A 7 16.87 -11.21 10.85
CA ILE A 7 15.62 -10.84 10.16
C ILE A 7 15.42 -9.35 10.39
N MET A 8 15.22 -8.58 9.32
CA MET A 8 14.98 -7.14 9.40
C MET A 8 13.92 -6.69 8.42
N THR A 9 13.21 -5.63 8.80
CA THR A 9 12.32 -4.88 7.92
C THR A 9 12.79 -3.43 7.91
N ALA A 10 12.85 -2.83 6.72
CA ALA A 10 13.28 -1.46 6.55
C ALA A 10 12.51 -0.82 5.40
N ARG A 11 12.26 0.49 5.49
CA ARG A 11 11.57 1.26 4.42
C ARG A 11 12.50 1.65 3.28
N ALA A 12 13.81 1.57 3.49
CA ALA A 12 14.85 1.81 2.50
C ALA A 12 15.93 0.75 2.65
N ASN A 13 16.76 0.57 1.62
CA ASN A 13 17.89 -0.35 1.68
C ASN A 13 18.81 0.07 2.85
N PRO A 14 19.01 -0.80 3.86
CA PRO A 14 19.92 -0.49 4.96
C PRO A 14 21.36 -0.38 4.45
N PRO A 15 22.24 0.34 5.16
CA PRO A 15 23.67 0.49 4.80
C PRO A 15 24.45 -0.79 5.11
N LEU A 16 24.03 -1.90 4.51
CA LEU A 16 24.59 -3.24 4.63
C LEU A 16 25.11 -3.70 3.26
N PRO A 17 26.05 -4.66 3.21
CA PRO A 17 26.61 -5.15 1.96
C PRO A 17 25.64 -6.12 1.23
N LEU A 18 24.39 -5.68 0.97
CA LEU A 18 23.31 -6.49 0.41
C LEU A 18 23.69 -7.12 -0.93
N ALA A 19 24.38 -6.38 -1.81
CA ALA A 19 24.85 -6.90 -3.09
C ALA A 19 25.82 -8.08 -2.93
N ARG A 20 26.71 -8.01 -1.93
CA ARG A 20 27.65 -9.09 -1.62
C ARG A 20 26.92 -10.32 -1.07
N TRP A 21 25.96 -10.15 -0.19
CA TRP A 21 25.19 -11.28 0.35
C TRP A 21 24.30 -11.93 -0.73
N ARG A 22 23.72 -11.13 -1.64
CA ARG A 22 22.98 -11.61 -2.80
C ARG A 22 23.85 -12.46 -3.71
N ALA A 23 25.06 -12.02 -4.04
CA ALA A 23 26.01 -12.76 -4.87
C ALA A 23 26.47 -14.10 -4.24
N ARG A 24 26.35 -14.23 -2.91
CA ARG A 24 26.71 -15.44 -2.16
C ARG A 24 25.51 -16.33 -1.83
N SER A 25 24.29 -15.96 -2.26
CA SER A 25 23.05 -16.61 -1.84
C SER A 25 22.86 -16.67 -0.31
N GLU A 26 23.39 -15.66 0.40
CA GLU A 26 23.31 -15.50 1.86
C GLU A 26 22.16 -14.56 2.27
N LEU A 27 21.38 -14.07 1.30
CA LEU A 27 20.32 -13.10 1.50
C LEU A 27 19.01 -13.59 0.87
N ALA A 28 17.97 -13.68 1.70
CA ALA A 28 16.59 -13.74 1.24
C ALA A 28 16.00 -12.33 1.33
N GLU A 29 15.39 -11.84 0.25
CA GLU A 29 14.74 -10.53 0.20
C GLU A 29 13.27 -10.69 -0.19
N SER A 30 12.40 -9.95 0.46
CA SER A 30 11.02 -9.71 0.02
C SER A 30 10.88 -8.20 -0.14
N ARG A 31 10.61 -7.76 -1.37
CA ARG A 31 10.44 -6.35 -1.72
C ARG A 31 8.97 -5.97 -1.67
N ALA A 32 8.69 -4.66 -1.79
CA ALA A 32 7.33 -4.15 -1.78
C ALA A 32 6.41 -4.86 -2.78
N ALA A 33 6.88 -5.11 -4.01
CA ALA A 33 6.11 -5.82 -5.02
C ALA A 33 5.79 -7.27 -4.62
N ASP A 34 6.68 -7.94 -3.89
CA ASP A 34 6.47 -9.31 -3.40
C ASP A 34 5.49 -9.35 -2.21
N LEU A 35 5.19 -8.20 -1.60
CA LEU A 35 4.25 -8.06 -0.49
C LEU A 35 2.90 -7.52 -0.94
N CYS A 36 2.77 -7.08 -2.19
CA CYS A 36 1.48 -6.71 -2.76
C CYS A 36 0.70 -7.99 -3.06
N SER A 37 -0.52 -8.04 -2.57
CA SER A 37 -1.43 -9.15 -2.83
C SER A 37 -1.84 -9.17 -4.29
N ASP A 38 -1.81 -10.35 -4.89
CA ASP A 38 -2.31 -10.53 -6.24
C ASP A 38 -3.82 -10.80 -6.28
N ASP A 39 -4.36 -11.02 -7.48
CA ASP A 39 -5.79 -11.24 -7.69
C ASP A 39 -6.29 -12.57 -7.12
N THR A 40 -5.37 -13.50 -6.82
CA THR A 40 -5.68 -14.80 -6.19
C THR A 40 -5.66 -14.71 -4.66
N GLU A 41 -4.77 -13.89 -4.11
CA GLU A 41 -4.62 -13.69 -2.67
C GLU A 41 -5.64 -12.70 -2.10
N THR A 42 -5.94 -11.64 -2.86
CA THR A 42 -6.81 -10.55 -2.38
C THR A 42 -8.21 -10.99 -1.94
N PRO A 43 -8.93 -11.86 -2.69
CA PRO A 43 -10.22 -12.39 -2.22
C PRO A 43 -10.09 -13.15 -0.89
N MET A 44 -9.02 -13.93 -0.71
CA MET A 44 -8.80 -14.72 0.50
C MET A 44 -8.49 -13.82 1.70
N ILE A 45 -7.63 -12.81 1.51
CA ILE A 45 -7.25 -11.84 2.53
C ILE A 45 -8.48 -11.03 2.98
N LEU A 46 -9.25 -10.49 2.02
CA LEU A 46 -10.45 -9.72 2.34
C LEU A 46 -11.50 -10.56 3.06
N SER A 47 -11.72 -11.80 2.60
CA SER A 47 -12.68 -12.70 3.25
C SER A 47 -12.26 -13.05 4.68
N ALA A 48 -10.97 -13.25 4.91
CA ALA A 48 -10.43 -13.48 6.25
C ALA A 48 -10.55 -12.25 7.16
N MET A 49 -10.41 -11.04 6.60
CA MET A 49 -10.52 -9.80 7.36
C MET A 49 -11.97 -9.43 7.72
N VAL A 50 -12.91 -9.64 6.79
CA VAL A 50 -14.33 -9.28 6.95
C VAL A 50 -15.11 -10.43 7.64
N GLY A 51 -14.62 -11.66 7.56
CA GLY A 51 -15.28 -12.84 8.11
C GLY A 51 -16.34 -13.46 7.18
N SER A 52 -16.47 -12.95 5.95
CA SER A 52 -17.37 -13.47 4.92
C SER A 52 -16.82 -13.22 3.52
N SER A 53 -17.27 -14.00 2.54
CA SER A 53 -16.88 -13.78 1.15
C SER A 53 -17.54 -12.52 0.58
N LEU A 54 -16.74 -11.69 -0.10
CA LEU A 54 -17.22 -10.53 -0.83
C LEU A 54 -17.63 -10.88 -2.26
N ALA A 55 -18.53 -10.09 -2.84
CA ALA A 55 -18.88 -10.22 -4.25
C ALA A 55 -17.63 -9.98 -5.13
N PRO A 56 -17.43 -10.73 -6.23
CA PRO A 56 -16.25 -10.59 -7.08
C PRO A 56 -15.99 -9.16 -7.56
N ALA A 57 -17.03 -8.43 -7.94
CA ALA A 57 -16.93 -7.03 -8.37
C ALA A 57 -16.41 -6.09 -7.26
N ALA A 58 -16.73 -6.38 -6.00
CA ALA A 58 -16.23 -5.60 -4.86
C ALA A 58 -14.75 -5.90 -4.61
N VAL A 59 -14.34 -7.16 -4.74
CA VAL A 59 -12.94 -7.57 -4.62
C VAL A 59 -12.09 -6.92 -5.70
N GLU A 60 -12.53 -6.99 -6.97
CA GLU A 60 -11.83 -6.36 -8.10
C GLU A 60 -11.70 -4.84 -7.93
N ALA A 61 -12.78 -4.18 -7.50
CA ALA A 61 -12.75 -2.74 -7.26
C ALA A 61 -11.78 -2.37 -6.13
N ILE A 62 -11.78 -3.11 -5.02
CA ILE A 62 -10.83 -2.87 -3.92
C ILE A 62 -9.41 -3.12 -4.40
N GLN A 63 -9.17 -4.23 -5.10
CA GLN A 63 -7.85 -4.62 -5.60
C GLN A 63 -7.26 -3.57 -6.54
N LEU A 64 -8.05 -3.07 -7.50
CA LEU A 64 -7.62 -2.03 -8.43
C LEU A 64 -7.23 -0.73 -7.71
N ARG A 65 -7.94 -0.38 -6.63
CA ARG A 65 -7.74 0.89 -5.89
C ARG A 65 -6.60 0.81 -4.89
N THR A 66 -6.39 -0.36 -4.29
CA THR A 66 -5.31 -0.58 -3.32
C THR A 66 -4.05 -1.11 -3.99
N GLU A 67 -4.13 -1.57 -5.24
CA GLU A 67 -3.04 -2.20 -5.99
C GLU A 67 -2.37 -3.33 -5.19
N GLY A 68 -3.19 -4.17 -4.53
CA GLY A 68 -2.69 -5.23 -3.66
C GLY A 68 -2.04 -4.77 -2.35
N TRP A 69 -2.03 -3.48 -2.04
CA TRP A 69 -1.41 -2.99 -0.81
C TRP A 69 -2.19 -3.46 0.42
N VAL A 70 -1.59 -4.39 1.18
CA VAL A 70 -2.23 -5.06 2.33
C VAL A 70 -2.80 -4.09 3.36
N THR A 71 -2.13 -2.97 3.63
CA THR A 71 -2.68 -1.95 4.54
C THR A 71 -3.91 -1.27 3.93
N GLY A 72 -3.90 -0.96 2.64
CA GLY A 72 -5.06 -0.48 1.90
C GLY A 72 -6.23 -1.46 1.97
N LEU A 73 -5.98 -2.76 1.74
CA LEU A 73 -6.97 -3.83 1.88
C LEU A 73 -7.57 -3.88 3.29
N ARG A 74 -6.73 -3.75 4.33
CA ARG A 74 -7.19 -3.73 5.73
C ARG A 74 -8.06 -2.51 6.03
N LEU A 75 -7.67 -1.34 5.56
CA LEU A 75 -8.44 -0.10 5.78
C LEU A 75 -9.77 -0.12 5.00
N ALA A 76 -9.78 -0.75 3.82
CA ALA A 76 -11.01 -1.05 3.09
C ALA A 76 -11.92 -2.00 3.89
N ALA A 77 -11.38 -3.12 4.39
CA ALA A 77 -12.12 -4.08 5.20
C ALA A 77 -12.72 -3.44 6.48
N LEU A 78 -11.96 -2.62 7.20
CA LEU A 78 -12.46 -1.87 8.37
C LEU A 78 -13.60 -0.91 8.03
N SER A 79 -13.65 -0.44 6.79
CA SER A 79 -14.72 0.43 6.32
C SER A 79 -15.97 -0.39 5.93
N LEU A 80 -15.78 -1.61 5.43
CA LEU A 80 -16.87 -2.59 5.19
C LEU A 80 -17.53 -3.08 6.48
N GLU A 81 -16.78 -3.23 7.57
CA GLU A 81 -17.35 -3.58 8.88
C GLU A 81 -18.34 -2.52 9.41
N ARG A 82 -18.17 -1.26 8.98
CA ARG A 82 -18.96 -0.11 9.47
C ARG A 82 -20.11 0.30 8.54
N GLY A 83 -20.21 -0.27 7.34
CA GLY A 83 -21.15 0.19 6.31
C GLY A 83 -21.43 -0.82 5.20
N ASP A 84 -22.28 -0.43 4.25
CA ASP A 84 -22.66 -1.27 3.10
C ASP A 84 -21.49 -1.35 2.08
N PRO A 85 -21.11 -2.56 1.60
CA PRO A 85 -20.17 -2.71 0.49
C PRO A 85 -20.45 -1.84 -0.74
N ALA A 86 -21.73 -1.61 -1.08
CA ALA A 86 -22.11 -0.75 -2.19
C ALA A 86 -21.74 0.73 -1.93
N TRP A 87 -21.86 1.17 -0.68
CA TRP A 87 -21.44 2.53 -0.27
C TRP A 87 -19.93 2.68 -0.37
N LEU A 88 -19.18 1.69 0.08
CA LEU A 88 -17.72 1.71 -0.01
C LEU A 88 -17.26 1.80 -1.48
N MET A 89 -17.86 1.04 -2.38
CA MET A 89 -17.54 1.11 -3.82
C MET A 89 -17.87 2.47 -4.45
N ALA A 90 -18.96 3.10 -4.02
CA ALA A 90 -19.39 4.42 -4.54
C ALA A 90 -18.61 5.60 -3.92
N ASN A 91 -18.06 5.43 -2.72
CA ASN A 91 -17.46 6.49 -1.93
C ASN A 91 -15.94 6.36 -1.71
N PHE A 92 -15.33 5.30 -2.22
CA PHE A 92 -13.88 5.10 -2.12
C PHE A 92 -13.08 6.24 -2.78
N ASP A 93 -13.56 6.77 -3.93
CA ASP A 93 -13.01 7.98 -4.57
C ASP A 93 -13.45 9.27 -3.88
N LYS A 94 -14.67 9.26 -3.33
CA LYS A 94 -15.30 10.45 -2.75
C LYS A 94 -14.98 10.58 -1.26
N ALA A 95 -13.72 10.81 -0.92
CA ALA A 95 -13.28 11.28 0.41
C ALA A 95 -13.87 10.55 1.65
N GLY A 96 -14.47 9.37 1.46
CA GLY A 96 -15.49 8.80 2.35
C GLY A 96 -15.00 7.59 3.13
N SER A 97 -13.97 6.89 2.66
CA SER A 97 -13.23 5.94 3.49
C SER A 97 -12.30 6.72 4.44
N SER A 98 -12.87 7.26 5.53
CA SER A 98 -12.13 8.07 6.52
C SER A 98 -10.80 7.40 6.91
N ASN A 99 -10.81 6.07 7.10
CA ASN A 99 -9.64 5.31 7.51
C ASN A 99 -8.47 5.36 6.50
N ILE A 100 -8.73 5.33 5.18
CA ILE A 100 -7.67 5.36 4.17
C ILE A 100 -7.08 6.75 4.06
N ARG A 101 -7.95 7.77 4.00
CA ARG A 101 -7.52 9.17 3.96
C ARG A 101 -6.70 9.53 5.20
N ASP A 102 -7.20 9.21 6.38
CA ASP A 102 -6.55 9.56 7.64
C ASP A 102 -5.19 8.84 7.75
N TYR A 103 -5.09 7.58 7.31
CA TYR A 103 -3.80 6.88 7.20
C TYR A 103 -2.85 7.56 6.22
N LEU A 104 -3.30 7.91 5.01
CA LEU A 104 -2.44 8.58 4.02
C LEU A 104 -1.96 9.95 4.52
N LEU A 105 -2.78 10.67 5.28
CA LEU A 105 -2.39 11.94 5.89
C LEU A 105 -1.37 11.71 7.01
N ASP A 106 -1.70 10.90 8.01
CA ASP A 106 -0.94 10.81 9.26
C ASP A 106 0.33 9.95 9.11
N GLU A 107 0.24 8.83 8.38
CA GLU A 107 1.34 7.86 8.29
C GLU A 107 2.19 8.01 7.04
N VAL A 108 1.67 8.63 5.98
CA VAL A 108 2.42 8.81 4.72
C VAL A 108 2.85 10.25 4.55
N LEU A 109 1.91 11.18 4.41
CA LEU A 109 2.19 12.57 4.05
C LEU A 109 2.91 13.34 5.17
N GLN A 110 2.40 13.29 6.40
CA GLN A 110 2.98 14.02 7.54
C GLN A 110 4.39 13.53 7.90
N ARG A 111 4.75 12.29 7.55
CA ARG A 111 6.11 11.74 7.76
C ARG A 111 7.12 12.18 6.70
N GLN A 112 6.68 12.85 5.63
CA GLN A 112 7.58 13.36 4.60
C GLN A 112 8.19 14.71 4.98
N PRO A 113 9.41 15.03 4.49
CA PRO A 113 9.94 16.39 4.55
C PRO A 113 9.00 17.40 3.88
N ALA A 114 8.99 18.65 4.37
CA ALA A 114 8.09 19.70 3.87
C ALA A 114 8.13 19.93 2.35
N ALA A 115 9.32 19.79 1.74
CA ALA A 115 9.47 19.88 0.28
C ALA A 115 8.73 18.76 -0.46
N ALA A 116 8.81 17.53 0.04
CA ALA A 116 8.10 16.38 -0.52
C ALA A 116 6.59 16.48 -0.30
N GLN A 117 6.14 17.00 0.84
CA GLN A 117 4.70 17.24 1.07
C GLN A 117 4.12 18.23 0.05
N ARG A 118 4.80 19.37 -0.17
CA ARG A 118 4.37 20.37 -1.17
C ARG A 118 4.35 19.78 -2.57
N PHE A 119 5.37 19.01 -2.93
CA PHE A 119 5.42 18.33 -4.21
C PHE A 119 4.23 17.38 -4.40
N LEU A 120 3.99 16.49 -3.44
CA LEU A 120 2.88 15.53 -3.50
C LEU A 120 1.53 16.23 -3.65
N LEU A 121 1.28 17.29 -2.88
CA LEU A 121 0.04 18.08 -2.94
C LEU A 121 -0.12 18.81 -4.29
N ASN A 122 0.96 19.38 -4.84
CA ASN A 122 0.89 20.06 -6.14
C ASN A 122 0.63 19.08 -7.28
N THR A 123 1.16 17.86 -7.19
CA THR A 123 1.02 16.85 -8.25
C THR A 123 -0.21 15.95 -8.12
N SER A 124 -0.96 16.01 -7.01
CA SER A 124 -2.07 15.07 -6.75
C SER A 124 -3.27 15.23 -7.68
N ILE A 125 -3.33 16.33 -8.43
CA ILE A 125 -4.37 16.60 -9.45
C ILE A 125 -4.07 15.90 -10.79
N LEU A 126 -2.89 15.31 -10.94
CA LEU A 126 -2.43 14.70 -12.19
C LEU A 126 -2.75 13.20 -12.21
N ASP A 127 -3.48 12.74 -13.22
CA ASP A 127 -3.67 11.30 -13.48
C ASP A 127 -2.38 10.63 -13.97
N ARG A 128 -1.50 11.41 -14.62
CA ARG A 128 -0.19 10.97 -15.12
C ARG A 128 0.83 12.09 -14.93
N PHE A 129 2.03 11.74 -14.52
CA PHE A 129 3.10 12.69 -14.26
C PHE A 129 4.35 12.39 -15.09
N CYS A 130 5.11 13.43 -15.40
CA CYS A 130 6.44 13.34 -15.97
C CYS A 130 7.31 14.47 -15.43
N ALA A 131 8.63 14.31 -15.45
CA ALA A 131 9.53 15.29 -14.83
C ALA A 131 9.33 16.74 -15.32
N PRO A 132 9.15 17.02 -16.63
CA PRO A 132 8.88 18.38 -17.10
C PRO A 132 7.56 18.96 -16.60
N LEU A 133 6.51 18.13 -16.50
CA LEU A 133 5.19 18.56 -16.02
C LEU A 133 5.25 18.89 -14.52
N CYS A 134 5.91 18.06 -13.73
CA CYS A 134 6.06 18.31 -12.30
C CYS A 134 6.94 19.54 -12.00
N ALA A 135 7.89 19.88 -12.87
CA ALA A 135 8.73 21.07 -12.72
C ALA A 135 7.99 22.38 -13.05
N ALA A 136 6.86 22.32 -13.75
CA ALA A 136 6.05 23.48 -14.13
C ALA A 136 4.97 23.83 -13.08
N LEU A 137 4.74 22.96 -12.08
CA LEU A 137 3.80 23.13 -10.96
C LEU A 137 4.52 23.62 -9.70
#